data_AF-A0A3C1JKN5-F1
#
_entry.id   AF-A0A3C1JKN5-F1
#
_cell.length_a   1.000
_cell.length_b   1.000
_cell.length_c   1.000
_cell.angle_alpha   90.00
_cell.angle_beta   90.00
_cell.angle_gamma   90.00
#
_symmetry.space_group_name_H-M   'P 1'
#
loop_
_entity.id
_entity.type
_entity.pdbx_description
1 polymer ?
#
loop_
_entity_poly.entity_id
_entity_poly.type
_entity_poly.pdbx_seq_one_letter_code
_entity_poly.pdbx_strand_id
1 'polypeptide(L)' 'MIKGIWAELVGLFVDDEFLAIAIVALVIGIGVLRYVEIIDPVIGGAGLVIGLPAILIAGVVRTLRRIH' A
#
# COMPACT_ATOMS: atom_id res chain seq x y z
N MET A 1 16.98 -14.45 -5.98
CA MET A 1 16.73 -13.13 -5.34
C MET A 1 15.31 -12.66 -5.63
N ILE A 2 15.02 -12.11 -6.82
CA ILE A 2 13.79 -12.39 -7.60
C ILE A 2 12.54 -12.85 -6.81
N LYS A 3 12.31 -14.16 -6.94
CA LYS A 3 11.20 -14.93 -6.37
C LYS A 3 11.11 -14.90 -4.84
N GLY A 4 12.24 -14.75 -4.13
CA GLY A 4 12.23 -14.69 -2.66
C GLY A 4 11.62 -13.40 -2.14
N ILE A 5 11.96 -12.28 -2.79
CA ILE A 5 11.40 -10.96 -2.45
C ILE A 5 9.89 -10.95 -2.69
N TRP A 6 9.41 -11.53 -3.79
CA TRP A 6 7.97 -11.63 -4.07
C TRP A 6 7.23 -12.50 -3.05
N ALA A 7 7.83 -13.61 -2.62
CA ALA A 7 7.23 -14.48 -1.61
C ALA A 7 7.16 -13.80 -0.24
N GLU A 8 8.21 -13.07 0.17
CA GLU A 8 8.21 -12.27 1.40
C GLU A 8 7.21 -11.11 1.33
N LEU A 9 7.12 -10.44 0.18
CA LEU A 9 6.15 -9.37 -0.02
C LEU A 9 4.73 -9.93 0.13
N VAL A 10 4.41 -11.03 -0.54
CA VAL A 10 3.09 -11.68 -0.44
C VAL A 10 2.82 -12.18 0.98
N GLY A 11 3.82 -12.77 1.65
CA GLY A 11 3.71 -13.17 3.05
C GLY A 11 3.35 -12.00 3.96
N LEU A 12 3.97 -10.83 3.77
CA LEU A 12 3.66 -9.60 4.51
C LEU A 12 2.19 -9.18 4.35
N PHE A 13 1.60 -9.36 3.16
CA PHE A 13 0.18 -9.04 2.93
C PHE A 13 -0.78 -10.06 3.52
N VAL A 14 -0.41 -11.35 3.51
CA VAL A 14 -1.25 -12.43 4.03
C VAL A 14 -1.26 -12.41 5.56
N ASP A 15 -0.12 -12.09 6.18
CA ASP A 15 0.03 -12.10 7.63
C ASP A 15 -0.34 -10.75 8.29
N ASP A 16 -0.29 -9.63 7.56
CA ASP A 16 -0.63 -8.29 8.07
C ASP A 16 -1.94 -7.75 7.49
N GLU A 17 -3.05 -8.05 8.19
CA GLU A 17 -4.40 -7.56 7.89
C GLU A 17 -4.45 -6.02 7.78
N PHE A 18 -3.65 -5.31 8.57
CA PHE A 18 -3.63 -3.85 8.54
C PHE A 18 -3.04 -3.32 7.23
N LEU A 19 -2.01 -3.97 6.70
CA LEU A 19 -1.40 -3.60 5.42
C LEU A 19 -2.39 -3.75 4.27
N ALA A 20 -3.13 -4.86 4.25
CA ALA A 20 -4.15 -5.13 3.25
C ALA A 20 -5.28 -4.08 3.31
N ILE A 21 -5.79 -3.78 4.52
CA ILE A 21 -6.83 -2.76 4.72
C ILE A 21 -6.35 -1.39 4.26
N ALA A 22 -5.12 -1.00 4.61
CA ALA A 22 -4.57 0.31 4.24
C ALA A 22 -4.46 0.48 2.71
N ILE A 23 -4.07 -0.57 1.99
CA ILE A 23 -3.96 -0.54 0.53
C ILE A 23 -5.33 -0.47 -0.13
N VAL A 24 -6.29 -1.28 0.34
CA VAL A 24 -7.67 -1.22 -0.15
C VAL A 24 -8.27 0.16 0.10
N ALA A 25 -8.09 0.72 1.30
CA ALA A 25 -8.59 2.04 1.65
C ALA A 25 -7.99 3.15 0.77
N LEU A 26 -6.68 3.10 0.48
CA LEU A 26 -6.03 4.05 -0.39
C LEU A 26 -6.58 3.99 -1.82
N VAL A 27 -6.67 2.78 -2.38
CA VAL A 27 -7.15 2.57 -3.76
C VAL A 27 -8.61 2.99 -3.91
N ILE A 28 -9.47 2.56 -2.99
CA ILE A 28 -10.88 2.96 -2.99
C ILE A 28 -11.01 4.47 -2.77
N GLY A 29 -10.28 5.04 -1.81
CA GLY A 29 -10.32 6.47 -1.51
C GLY A 29 -9.96 7.32 -2.73
N ILE A 30 -8.86 6.99 -3.41
CA ILE A 30 -8.45 7.68 -4.65
C ILE A 30 -9.47 7.46 -5.77
N GLY A 31 -9.98 6.23 -5.91
CA GLY A 31 -11.00 5.90 -6.91
C GLY A 31 -12.29 6.71 -6.72
N VAL A 32 -12.76 6.84 -5.48
CA VAL A 32 -13.93 7.64 -5.12
C VAL A 32 -13.67 9.11 -5.39
N LEU A 33 -12.55 9.67 -4.90
CA LEU A 33 -12.19 11.08 -5.13
C LEU A 33 -12.11 11.42 -6.62
N ARG A 34 -11.61 10.49 -7.45
CA ARG A 34 -11.61 10.68 -8.90
C ARG A 34 -13.01 10.56 -9.50
N TYR A 35 -13.82 9.59 -9.03
CA TYR A 35 -15.18 9.36 -9.50
C TYR A 35 -16.07 10.59 -9.26
N VAL A 36 -15.92 11.27 -8.12
CA VAL A 36 -16.64 12.52 -7.82
C VAL A 36 -15.92 13.79 -8.31
N GLU A 37 -14.91 13.62 -9.16
CA GLU A 37 -14.16 14.71 -9.83
C GLU A 37 -13.48 15.72 -8.88
N ILE A 38 -13.19 15.33 -7.64
CA ILE A 38 -12.47 16.17 -6.67
C ILE A 38 -10.99 16.32 -7.05
N ILE A 39 -10.40 15.27 -7.62
CA ILE A 39 -8.98 15.25 -8.01
C ILE A 39 -8.80 14.91 -9.49
N ASP A 40 -7.76 15.47 -10.08
CA ASP A 40 -7.34 15.13 -11.45
C ASP A 40 -6.71 13.73 -11.51
N PRO A 41 -6.79 13.04 -12.68
CA PRO A 41 -6.12 11.76 -12.90
C PRO A 41 -4.62 11.73 -12.56
N VAL A 42 -3.88 12.81 -12.79
CA VAL A 42 -2.44 12.87 -12.51
C VAL A 42 -2.19 12.87 -11.00
N ILE A 43 -2.95 13.65 -10.22
CA ILE A 43 -2.89 13.66 -8.75
C ILE A 43 -3.30 12.29 -8.19
N GLY A 44 -4.38 11.70 -8.70
CA GLY A 44 -4.81 10.36 -8.28
C GLY A 44 -3.76 9.29 -8.57
N GLY A 45 -3.19 9.31 -9.77
CA GLY A 45 -2.09 8.42 -10.16
C GLY A 45 -0.86 8.60 -9.30
N ALA A 46 -0.41 9.83 -9.08
CA ALA A 46 0.73 10.14 -8.22
C ALA A 46 0.49 9.68 -6.78
N GLY A 47 -0.73 9.87 -6.25
CA GLY A 47 -1.13 9.40 -4.93
C GLY A 47 -1.00 7.88 -4.78
N LEU A 48 -1.33 7.10 -5.82
CA LEU A 48 -1.14 5.65 -5.82
C LEU A 48 0.34 5.26 -5.94
N VAL A 49 1.08 5.90 -6.86
CA VAL A 49 2.50 5.62 -7.09
C VAL A 49 3.35 5.89 -5.84
N ILE A 50 3.01 6.91 -5.05
CA ILE A 50 3.72 7.25 -3.81
C ILE A 50 3.13 6.51 -2.61
N GLY A 51 1.81 6.45 -2.51
CA GLY A 51 1.10 5.92 -1.35
C GLY A 51 1.26 4.41 -1.17
N LEU A 52 1.24 3.64 -2.27
CA LEU A 52 1.40 2.17 -2.18
C LEU A 52 2.80 1.78 -1.66
N PRO A 53 3.92 2.30 -2.20
CA PRO A 53 5.24 2.08 -1.61
C PRO A 53 5.35 2.57 -0.17
N ALA A 54 4.76 3.72 0.16
CA ALA A 54 4.81 4.24 1.53
C ALA A 54 4.13 3.31 2.54
N ILE A 55 2.97 2.74 2.19
CA ILE A 55 2.27 1.75 3.02
C ILE A 55 3.12 0.50 3.18
N LEU A 56 3.74 0.01 2.11
CA LEU A 56 4.63 -1.15 2.16
C LEU A 56 5.83 -0.91 3.09
N ILE A 57 6.51 0.22 2.95
CA ILE A 57 7.63 0.61 3.81
C ILE A 57 7.18 0.69 5.27
N ALA A 58 6.02 1.29 5.54
CA ALA A 58 5.47 1.36 6.89
C ALA A 58 5.19 -0.03 7.49
N GLY A 59 4.67 -0.97 6.68
CA GLY A 59 4.49 -2.36 7.08
C GLY A 59 5.79 -3.06 7.45
N VAL A 60 6.82 -2.89 6.61
CA VAL A 60 8.17 -3.42 6.88
C VAL A 60 8.74 -2.83 8.17
N VAL A 61 8.70 -1.50 8.35
CA VAL A 61 9.20 -0.83 9.55
C VAL A 61 8.46 -1.29 10.81
N ARG A 62 7.13 -1.43 10.74
CA ARG A 62 6.31 -1.92 11.85
C ARG A 62 6.66 -3.35 12.23
N THR A 63 6.91 -4.20 11.24
CA THR A 63 7.34 -5.59 11.46
C THR A 63 8.71 -5.65 12.12
N LEU A 64 9.69 -4.88 11.61
CA LEU A 64 11.03 -4.80 12.18
C LEU A 64 11.02 -4.32 13.64
N ARG A 65 10.16 -3.37 13.98
CA ARG A 65 9.99 -2.86 15.37
C ARG A 65 9.31 -3.84 16.33
N ARG A 66 8.61 -4.87 15.83
CA ARG A 66 8.00 -5.91 16.69
C ARG A 66 8.97 -7.03 17.02
N ILE A 67 10.02 -7.20 16.22
CA ILE A 67 11.02 -8.26 16.36
C ILE A 67 12.20 -7.81 17.24
N HIS A 68 12.49 -6.50 17.29
CA HIS A 68 13.39 -5.87 18.26
C HIS A 68 12.67 -5.57 19.58
#